data_AF-A0A8S3RMR3-F1
#
_entry.id   AF-A0A8S3RMR3-F1
#
_cell.length_a   1.000
_cell.length_b   1.000
_cell.length_c   1.000
_cell.angle_alpha   90.00
_cell.angle_beta   90.00
_cell.angle_gamma   90.00
#
_symmetry.space_group_name_H-M   'P 1'
#
loop_
_entity.id
_entity.type
_entity.pdbx_description
1 polymer ?
#
loop_
_entity_poly.entity_id
_entity_poly.type
_entity_poly.pdbx_seq_one_letter_code
_entity_poly.pdbx_strand_id
1 'polypeptide(L)'
;MIFVFLFVVGYPLTIIGGIFGKNWATGFDAPCRTKNFPREVPSVPWYRSSFAHCIVGGFLPFSAISVELYYIFATLWGREQYTLYGILFIVYGILISVTACISIALTYFQLSAEDYRWWWRSIFSAGSTGCFVFLYAMFYYFKRSNMSGALQTIEFFGYTFLTCYVFFLMLGTVSFFASLNFVRYIYVNLKMD
;
A
#
# COMPACT_ATOMS: atom_id res chain seq x y z
N MET A 1 -10.63 5.48 -22.33
CA MET A 1 -9.83 4.24 -22.51
C MET A 1 -9.67 3.46 -21.20
N ILE A 2 -9.31 4.09 -20.08
CA ILE A 2 -9.17 3.44 -18.76
C ILE A 2 -10.45 2.78 -18.24
N PHE A 3 -11.64 3.39 -18.41
CA PHE A 3 -12.90 2.76 -18.01
C PHE A 3 -13.18 1.45 -18.74
N VAL A 4 -12.83 1.38 -20.03
CA VAL A 4 -12.96 0.15 -20.83
C VAL A 4 -11.99 -0.90 -20.30
N PHE A 5 -10.74 -0.53 -19.98
CA PHE A 5 -9.77 -1.44 -19.39
C PHE A 5 -10.23 -1.97 -18.01
N LEU A 6 -10.79 -1.11 -17.15
CA LEU A 6 -11.33 -1.50 -15.85
C LEU A 6 -12.53 -2.45 -15.99
N PHE A 7 -13.42 -2.24 -16.95
CA PHE A 7 -14.57 -3.12 -17.18
C PHE A 7 -14.19 -4.43 -17.88
N VAL A 8 -13.31 -4.39 -18.87
CA VAL A 8 -12.96 -5.55 -19.69
C VAL A 8 -11.92 -6.43 -19.01
N VAL A 9 -10.97 -5.84 -18.31
CA VAL A 9 -9.88 -6.58 -17.64
C VAL A 9 -10.05 -6.55 -16.13
N GLY A 10 -10.35 -5.39 -15.54
CA GLY A 10 -10.47 -5.25 -14.09
C GLY A 10 -11.61 -6.09 -13.50
N TYR A 11 -12.83 -5.98 -14.03
CA TYR A 11 -14.02 -6.69 -13.54
C TYR A 11 -13.89 -8.22 -13.55
N PRO A 12 -13.44 -8.88 -14.63
CA PRO A 12 -13.22 -10.33 -14.56
C PRO A 12 -12.09 -10.69 -13.61
N LEU A 13 -11.03 -9.88 -13.52
CA LEU A 13 -9.92 -10.14 -12.62
C LEU A 13 -10.32 -10.03 -11.14
N THR A 14 -11.22 -9.11 -10.79
CA THR A 14 -11.76 -9.01 -9.42
C THR A 14 -12.69 -10.18 -9.08
N ILE A 15 -13.50 -10.66 -10.04
CA ILE A 15 -14.31 -11.87 -9.86
C ILE A 15 -13.40 -13.08 -9.64
N ILE A 16 -12.40 -13.27 -10.51
CA ILE A 16 -11.43 -14.36 -10.38
C ILE A 16 -10.72 -14.27 -9.02
N GLY A 17 -10.26 -13.09 -8.62
CA GLY A 17 -9.67 -12.85 -7.30
C GLY A 17 -10.62 -13.19 -6.15
N GLY A 18 -11.91 -12.87 -6.27
CA GLY A 18 -12.93 -13.22 -5.28
C GLY A 18 -13.18 -14.73 -5.19
N ILE A 19 -13.20 -15.44 -6.32
CA ILE A 19 -13.33 -16.91 -6.36
C ILE A 19 -12.12 -17.57 -5.71
N PHE A 20 -10.90 -17.13 -6.05
CA PHE A 20 -9.67 -17.63 -5.41
C PHE A 20 -9.67 -17.32 -3.92
N GLY A 21 -10.06 -16.11 -3.52
CA GLY A 21 -10.18 -15.73 -2.11
C GLY A 21 -11.13 -16.63 -1.34
N LYS A 22 -12.31 -16.95 -1.91
CA LYS A 22 -13.28 -17.88 -1.29
C LYS A 22 -12.74 -19.30 -1.19
N ASN A 23 -12.08 -19.80 -2.23
CA ASN A 23 -11.57 -21.18 -2.27
C ASN A 23 -10.33 -21.37 -1.39
N TRP A 24 -9.51 -20.34 -1.23
CA TRP A 24 -8.31 -20.37 -0.40
C TRP A 24 -8.56 -19.93 1.06
N ALA A 25 -9.76 -19.45 1.38
CA ALA A 25 -10.16 -19.08 2.74
C ALA A 25 -10.25 -20.32 3.63
N THR A 26 -9.08 -20.80 4.06
CA THR A 26 -8.91 -21.72 5.18
C THR A 26 -9.07 -20.93 6.47
N GLY A 27 -9.57 -21.58 7.52
CA GLY A 27 -9.69 -20.95 8.83
C GLY A 27 -8.35 -20.34 9.26
N PHE A 28 -8.39 -19.16 9.88
CA PHE A 28 -7.17 -18.53 10.39
C PHE A 28 -6.57 -19.40 11.49
N ASP A 29 -5.55 -20.19 11.13
CA ASP A 29 -4.85 -21.01 12.09
C ASP A 29 -3.86 -20.13 12.88
N ALA A 30 -4.19 -19.92 14.14
CA ALA A 30 -3.37 -19.11 15.04
C ALA A 30 -2.13 -19.92 15.43
N PRO A 31 -0.90 -19.40 15.23
CA PRO A 31 0.33 -20.16 15.54
C PRO A 31 0.48 -20.48 17.04
N CYS A 32 -0.31 -19.83 17.90
CA CYS A 32 -0.31 -20.01 19.34
C CYS A 32 -1.72 -20.09 19.91
N ARG A 33 -1.85 -20.83 21.03
CA ARG A 33 -3.11 -20.91 21.79
C ARG A 33 -3.39 -19.51 22.35
N THR A 34 -4.39 -18.83 21.79
CA THR A 34 -4.77 -17.50 22.20
C THR A 34 -5.52 -17.56 23.54
N LYS A 35 -5.30 -16.54 24.39
CA LYS A 35 -6.10 -16.36 25.60
C LYS A 35 -7.38 -15.62 25.20
N ASN A 36 -8.55 -16.05 25.69
CA ASN A 36 -9.84 -15.46 25.32
C ASN A 36 -10.02 -14.01 25.79
N PHE A 37 -9.23 -13.57 26.77
CA PHE A 37 -9.28 -12.20 27.29
C PHE A 37 -8.20 -11.33 26.63
N PRO A 38 -8.57 -10.21 25.99
CA PRO A 38 -7.61 -9.27 25.44
C PRO A 38 -6.79 -8.67 26.59
N ARG A 39 -5.47 -8.73 26.48
CA ARG A 39 -4.58 -8.03 27.42
C ARG A 39 -4.70 -6.52 27.15
N GLU A 40 -4.69 -5.71 28.20
CA GLU A 40 -4.69 -4.26 28.06
C GLU A 40 -3.44 -3.81 27.30
N VAL A 41 -3.64 -2.94 26.30
CA VAL A 41 -2.54 -2.38 25.51
C VAL A 41 -1.95 -1.20 26.29
N PRO A 42 -0.64 -1.19 26.59
CA PRO A 42 -0.02 -0.08 27.30
C PRO A 42 -0.13 1.22 26.49
N SER A 43 -0.23 2.36 27.17
CA SER A 43 -0.24 3.66 26.52
C SER A 43 1.11 3.92 25.83
N VAL A 44 1.10 3.92 24.51
CA VAL A 44 2.29 4.20 23.71
C VAL A 44 2.49 5.71 23.53
N PRO A 45 3.74 6.20 23.52
CA PRO A 45 4.03 7.62 23.27
C PRO A 45 3.65 8.04 21.83
N TRP A 46 3.44 9.35 21.62
CA TRP A 46 3.00 9.98 20.35
C TRP A 46 3.66 9.41 19.09
N TYR A 47 4.97 9.18 19.13
CA TYR A 47 5.76 8.78 17.96
C TYR A 47 5.52 7.32 17.54
N ARG A 48 4.90 6.51 18.41
CA ARG A 48 4.42 5.16 18.13
C ARG A 48 2.92 5.10 17.83
N SER A 49 2.28 6.26 17.63
CA SER A 49 0.88 6.31 17.23
C SER A 49 0.68 5.72 15.84
N SER A 50 -0.53 5.20 15.58
CA SER A 50 -0.91 4.68 14.26
C SER A 50 -0.68 5.69 13.14
N PHE A 51 -0.83 6.98 13.42
CA PHE A 51 -0.64 8.05 12.46
C PHE A 51 0.84 8.22 12.09
N ALA A 52 1.74 8.21 13.08
CA ALA A 52 3.18 8.24 12.83
C ALA A 52 3.65 7.02 12.01
N HIS A 53 3.11 5.83 12.31
CA HIS A 53 3.36 4.62 11.51
C HIS A 53 2.87 4.75 10.06
N CYS A 54 1.73 5.43 9.82
CA CYS A 54 1.28 5.70 8.46
C CYS A 54 2.21 6.67 7.74
N ILE A 55 2.64 7.75 8.40
CA ILE A 55 3.57 8.71 7.77
C ILE A 55 4.88 8.02 7.39
N VAL A 56 5.50 7.29 8.31
CA VAL A 56 6.77 6.60 8.06
C VAL A 56 6.59 5.50 7.02
N GLY A 57 5.50 4.72 7.15
CA GLY A 57 5.17 3.62 6.27
C GLY A 57 4.88 4.03 4.83
N GLY A 58 4.31 5.22 4.61
CA GLY A 58 3.97 5.73 3.29
C GLY A 58 5.03 6.63 2.65
N PHE A 59 5.78 7.38 3.46
CA PHE A 59 6.79 8.32 2.93
C PHE A 59 7.97 7.59 2.29
N LEU A 60 8.44 6.50 2.89
CA LEU A 60 9.60 5.77 2.40
C LEU A 60 9.32 5.08 1.03
N PRO A 61 8.23 4.31 0.83
CA PRO A 61 7.91 3.76 -0.49
C PRO A 61 7.62 4.86 -1.53
N PHE A 62 6.99 5.97 -1.11
CA PHE A 62 6.76 7.13 -1.97
C PHE A 62 8.08 7.75 -2.46
N SER A 63 9.05 7.92 -1.57
CA SER A 63 10.36 8.50 -1.92
C SER A 63 11.07 7.69 -3.00
N ALA A 64 11.02 6.36 -2.91
CA ALA A 64 11.65 5.43 -3.84
C ALA A 64 11.05 5.51 -5.27
N ILE A 65 9.78 5.89 -5.41
CA ILE A 65 9.09 5.94 -6.71
C ILE A 65 8.85 7.35 -7.22
N SER A 66 9.22 8.38 -6.46
CA SER A 66 8.90 9.78 -6.74
C SER A 66 9.36 10.27 -8.12
N VAL A 67 10.57 9.87 -8.54
CA VAL A 67 11.14 10.21 -9.85
C VAL A 67 10.37 9.54 -10.98
N GLU A 68 10.06 8.24 -10.87
CA GLU A 68 9.28 7.55 -11.90
C GLU A 68 7.85 8.07 -11.98
N LEU A 69 7.26 8.39 -10.83
CA LEU A 69 5.93 8.98 -10.76
C LEU A 69 5.86 10.31 -11.53
N TYR A 70 6.91 11.13 -11.45
CA TYR A 70 7.04 12.34 -12.28
C TYR A 70 7.00 12.02 -13.77
N TYR A 71 7.79 11.05 -14.22
CA TYR A 71 7.81 10.65 -15.63
C TYR A 71 6.49 10.04 -16.11
N ILE A 72 5.82 9.24 -15.26
CA ILE A 72 4.49 8.71 -15.54
C ILE A 72 3.48 9.86 -15.71
N PHE A 73 3.47 10.85 -14.82
CA PHE A 73 2.58 12.01 -14.97
C PHE A 73 2.94 12.87 -16.18
N ALA A 74 4.23 13.03 -16.50
CA ALA A 74 4.69 13.75 -17.68
C ALA A 74 4.28 13.06 -18.99
N THR A 75 4.16 11.74 -19.00
CA THR A 75 3.84 10.94 -20.21
C THR A 75 2.35 10.70 -20.37
N LEU A 76 1.60 10.56 -19.27
CA LEU A 76 0.13 10.46 -19.30
C LEU A 76 -0.54 11.78 -19.70
N TRP A 77 0.06 12.92 -19.32
CA TRP A 77 -0.54 14.24 -19.51
C TRP A 77 0.26 15.17 -20.43
N GLY A 78 1.49 14.81 -20.77
CA GLY A 78 2.33 15.50 -21.76
C GLY A 78 2.43 14.71 -23.07
N ARG A 79 3.07 15.30 -24.09
CA ARG A 79 3.18 14.71 -25.43
C ARG A 79 4.39 13.78 -25.63
N GLU A 80 5.10 13.43 -24.57
CA GLU A 80 6.29 12.59 -24.68
C GLU A 80 5.98 11.12 -24.39
N GLN A 81 6.37 10.25 -25.31
CA GLN A 81 6.18 8.81 -25.18
C GLN A 81 7.22 8.23 -24.24
N TYR A 82 6.79 7.60 -23.14
CA TYR A 82 7.70 6.87 -22.26
C TYR A 82 8.16 5.60 -22.97
N THR A 83 9.43 5.53 -23.35
CA THR A 83 10.01 4.39 -24.09
C THR A 83 10.70 3.37 -23.17
N LEU A 84 10.86 3.67 -21.88
CA LEU A 84 11.64 2.85 -20.94
C LEU A 84 10.76 1.98 -20.02
N TYR A 85 9.88 1.16 -20.60
CA TYR A 85 9.02 0.22 -19.86
C TYR A 85 9.80 -0.77 -18.97
N GLY A 86 11.05 -1.11 -19.33
CA GLY A 86 11.89 -2.00 -18.53
C GLY A 86 12.26 -1.43 -17.16
N ILE A 87 12.46 -0.11 -17.05
CA ILE A 87 12.79 0.54 -15.78
C ILE A 87 11.58 0.53 -14.84
N LEU A 88 10.36 0.74 -15.38
CA LEU A 88 9.12 0.66 -14.59
C LEU A 88 8.93 -0.70 -13.92
N PHE A 89 9.26 -1.79 -14.62
CA PHE A 89 9.14 -3.13 -14.04
C PHE A 89 10.13 -3.35 -12.89
N ILE A 90 11.37 -2.88 -13.04
CA ILE A 90 12.40 -2.96 -11.99
C ILE A 90 11.96 -2.13 -10.77
N VAL A 91 11.51 -0.89 -10.99
CA VAL A 91 11.06 0.01 -9.91
C VAL A 91 9.83 -0.56 -9.20
N TYR A 92 8.92 -1.20 -9.93
CA TYR A 92 7.79 -1.91 -9.34
C TYR A 92 8.25 -3.05 -8.41
N GLY A 93 9.25 -3.84 -8.82
CA GLY A 93 9.85 -4.87 -7.96
C GLY A 93 10.50 -4.28 -6.70
N ILE A 94 11.23 -3.18 -6.84
CA ILE A 94 11.84 -2.45 -5.72
C ILE A 94 10.75 -1.92 -4.78
N LEU A 95 9.67 -1.35 -5.31
CA LEU A 95 8.55 -0.83 -4.54
C LEU A 95 7.93 -1.93 -3.66
N ILE A 96 7.66 -3.11 -4.23
CA ILE A 96 7.13 -4.26 -3.47
C ILE A 96 8.11 -4.68 -2.37
N SER A 97 9.39 -4.80 -2.71
CA SER A 97 10.44 -5.20 -1.75
C SER A 97 10.56 -4.20 -0.59
N VAL A 98 10.69 -2.92 -0.88
CA VAL A 98 10.79 -1.84 0.13
C VAL A 98 9.54 -1.81 1.00
N THR A 99 8.35 -1.93 0.40
CA THR A 99 7.07 -1.97 1.14
C THR A 99 7.02 -3.17 2.08
N ALA A 100 7.46 -4.35 1.62
CA ALA A 100 7.54 -5.54 2.46
C ALA A 100 8.51 -5.34 3.64
N CYS A 101 9.72 -4.85 3.38
CA CYS A 101 10.72 -4.58 4.44
C CYS A 101 10.20 -3.60 5.50
N ILE A 102 9.59 -2.49 5.09
CA ILE A 102 9.04 -1.48 6.00
C ILE A 102 7.87 -2.06 6.81
N SER A 103 6.98 -2.81 6.17
CA SER A 103 5.84 -3.44 6.86
C SER A 103 6.29 -4.39 7.97
N ILE A 104 7.35 -5.17 7.73
CA ILE A 104 7.94 -6.07 8.72
C ILE A 104 8.55 -5.27 9.87
N ALA A 105 9.34 -4.24 9.57
CA ALA A 105 9.99 -3.40 10.58
C ALA A 105 8.96 -2.68 11.48
N LEU A 106 7.93 -2.07 10.89
CA LEU A 106 6.87 -1.39 11.65
C LEU A 106 6.04 -2.37 12.49
N THR A 107 5.76 -3.56 11.95
CA THR A 107 5.08 -4.62 12.68
C THR A 107 5.92 -5.11 13.86
N TYR A 108 7.23 -5.29 13.68
CA TYR A 108 8.15 -5.62 14.77
C TYR A 108 8.15 -4.56 15.88
N PHE A 109 8.29 -3.28 15.54
CA PHE A 109 8.24 -2.22 16.53
C PHE A 109 6.88 -2.16 17.24
N GLN A 110 5.79 -2.44 16.53
CA GLN A 110 4.47 -2.53 17.14
C GLN A 110 4.37 -3.70 18.13
N LEU A 111 4.83 -4.90 17.76
CA LEU A 111 4.83 -6.07 18.64
C LEU A 111 5.74 -5.87 19.86
N SER A 112 6.88 -5.18 19.69
CA SER A 112 7.78 -4.83 20.80
C SER A 112 7.13 -3.90 21.83
N ALA A 113 6.08 -3.18 21.44
CA ALA A 113 5.29 -2.31 22.31
C ALA A 113 4.09 -3.05 22.96
N GLU A 114 4.05 -4.37 22.87
CA GLU A 114 2.94 -5.23 23.31
C GLU A 114 1.59 -4.95 22.62
N ASP A 115 1.56 -4.23 21.48
CA ASP A 115 0.30 -3.95 20.76
C ASP A 115 0.01 -5.03 19.71
N TYR A 116 -0.91 -5.94 20.03
CA TYR A 116 -1.29 -7.07 19.19
C TYR A 116 -2.17 -6.69 17.97
N ARG A 117 -2.60 -5.43 17.82
CA ARG A 117 -3.53 -5.00 16.76
C ARG A 117 -2.81 -4.70 15.44
N TRP A 118 -2.05 -5.66 14.91
CA TRP A 118 -1.19 -5.46 13.74
C TRP A 118 -1.92 -5.58 12.40
N TRP A 119 -3.02 -6.34 12.32
CA TRP A 119 -3.75 -6.64 11.06
C TRP A 119 -4.13 -5.43 10.22
N TRP A 120 -4.92 -4.50 10.79
CA TRP A 120 -5.36 -3.32 10.04
C TRP A 120 -4.24 -2.28 9.92
N ARG A 121 -3.37 -2.19 10.92
CA ARG A 121 -2.27 -1.22 10.94
C ARG A 121 -1.24 -1.49 9.86
N SER A 122 -0.90 -2.75 9.58
CA SER A 122 0.01 -3.09 8.49
C SER A 122 -0.56 -2.65 7.13
N ILE A 123 -1.85 -2.87 6.88
CA ILE A 123 -2.55 -2.42 5.67
C ILE A 123 -2.50 -0.89 5.54
N PHE A 124 -2.92 -0.16 6.57
CA PHE A 124 -2.95 1.31 6.53
C PHE A 124 -1.55 1.93 6.44
N SER A 125 -0.55 1.34 7.09
CA SER A 125 0.81 1.90 7.10
C SER A 125 1.42 1.97 5.69
N ALA A 126 1.43 0.87 4.95
CA ALA A 126 1.92 0.82 3.58
C ALA A 126 0.94 1.43 2.56
N GLY A 127 -0.37 1.21 2.76
CA GLY A 127 -1.41 1.75 1.90
C GLY A 127 -1.41 3.27 1.86
N SER A 128 -1.03 3.94 2.96
CA SER A 128 -0.90 5.39 3.04
C SER A 128 0.02 6.01 1.97
N THR A 129 0.92 5.23 1.35
CA THR A 129 1.68 5.62 0.15
C THR A 129 0.77 6.19 -0.94
N GLY A 130 -0.43 5.61 -1.13
CA GLY A 130 -1.42 6.12 -2.09
C GLY A 130 -1.91 7.54 -1.76
N CYS A 131 -1.99 7.91 -0.49
CA CYS A 131 -2.29 9.28 -0.09
C CYS A 131 -1.15 10.24 -0.43
N PHE A 132 0.12 9.82 -0.26
CA PHE A 132 1.28 10.62 -0.67
C PHE A 132 1.32 10.82 -2.20
N VAL A 133 1.00 9.78 -2.98
CA VAL A 133 0.86 9.87 -4.44
C VAL A 133 -0.23 10.88 -4.82
N PHE A 134 -1.38 10.87 -4.13
CA PHE A 134 -2.46 11.83 -4.37
C PHE A 134 -2.04 13.27 -4.07
N LEU A 135 -1.34 13.51 -2.96
CA LEU A 135 -0.80 14.83 -2.62
C LEU A 135 0.21 15.31 -3.66
N TYR A 136 1.07 14.42 -4.16
CA TYR A 136 2.01 14.73 -5.22
C TYR A 136 1.31 15.10 -6.53
N ALA A 137 0.25 14.37 -6.90
CA ALA A 137 -0.55 14.68 -8.09
C ALA A 137 -1.24 16.05 -7.98
N MET A 138 -1.73 16.41 -6.78
CA MET A 138 -2.27 17.74 -6.51
C MET A 138 -1.21 18.83 -6.69
N PHE A 139 0.00 18.62 -6.15
CA PHE A 139 1.12 19.53 -6.36
C PHE A 139 1.49 19.69 -7.84
N TYR A 140 1.53 18.59 -8.59
CA TYR A 140 1.81 18.58 -10.03
C TYR A 140 0.75 19.38 -10.82
N TYR A 141 -0.53 19.18 -10.49
CA TYR A 141 -1.63 19.91 -11.11
C TYR A 141 -1.48 21.44 -10.93
N PHE A 142 -1.25 21.92 -9.71
CA PHE A 142 -1.17 23.35 -9.44
C PHE A 142 0.11 24.04 -9.97
N LYS A 143 1.25 23.34 -9.97
CA LYS A 143 2.54 23.97 -10.31
C LYS A 143 2.97 23.78 -11.76
N ARG A 144 2.45 22.77 -12.46
CA ARG A 144 2.97 22.36 -13.76
C ARG A 144 1.89 22.20 -14.83
N SER A 145 0.66 21.87 -14.45
CA SER A 145 -0.39 21.66 -15.44
C SER A 145 -0.90 23.01 -15.97
N ASN A 146 -0.60 23.31 -17.24
CA ASN A 146 -1.28 24.36 -18.01
C ASN A 146 -2.67 23.88 -18.48
N MET A 147 -3.37 23.14 -17.61
CA MET A 147 -4.67 22.54 -17.89
C MET A 147 -5.76 23.45 -17.34
N SER A 148 -6.45 24.16 -18.22
CA SER A 148 -7.52 25.09 -17.85
C SER A 148 -8.87 24.53 -18.27
N GLY A 149 -9.77 24.29 -17.30
CA GLY A 149 -11.15 23.90 -17.56
C GLY A 149 -11.68 22.93 -16.50
N ALA A 150 -12.91 23.15 -16.05
CA ALA A 150 -13.53 22.36 -14.97
C ALA A 150 -13.62 20.85 -15.32
N LEU A 151 -13.94 20.52 -16.57
CA LEU A 151 -14.00 19.12 -17.03
C LEU A 151 -12.64 18.42 -16.95
N GLN A 152 -11.57 19.12 -17.34
CA GLN A 152 -10.21 18.59 -17.31
C GLN A 152 -9.71 18.37 -15.87
N THR A 153 -10.08 19.27 -14.95
CA THR A 153 -9.78 19.14 -13.51
C THR A 153 -10.47 17.92 -12.92
N ILE A 154 -11.77 17.75 -13.17
CA ILE A 154 -12.55 16.62 -12.64
C ILE A 154 -12.02 15.30 -13.18
N GLU A 155 -11.70 15.23 -14.47
CA GLU A 155 -11.14 14.03 -15.09
C GLU A 155 -9.76 13.68 -14.49
N PHE A 156 -8.87 14.67 -14.35
CA PHE A 156 -7.55 14.48 -13.75
C PHE A 156 -7.64 13.94 -12.31
N PHE A 157 -8.42 14.62 -11.45
CA PHE A 157 -8.56 14.21 -10.06
C PHE A 157 -9.32 12.89 -9.92
N GLY A 158 -10.33 12.64 -10.77
CA GLY A 158 -11.08 11.39 -10.79
C GLY A 158 -10.20 10.19 -11.10
N TYR A 159 -9.38 10.27 -12.15
CA TYR A 159 -8.44 9.18 -12.48
C TYR A 159 -7.36 9.03 -11.43
N THR A 160 -6.78 10.14 -10.97
CA THR A 160 -5.74 10.10 -9.94
C THR A 160 -6.24 9.45 -8.66
N PHE A 161 -7.46 9.78 -8.22
CA PHE A 161 -8.08 9.17 -7.04
C PHE A 161 -8.24 7.65 -7.19
N LEU A 162 -8.74 7.20 -8.34
CA LEU A 162 -8.90 5.78 -8.63
C LEU A 162 -7.55 5.05 -8.66
N THR A 163 -6.54 5.64 -9.30
CA THR A 163 -5.18 5.09 -9.31
C THR A 163 -4.61 4.99 -7.90
N CYS A 164 -4.76 6.04 -7.07
CA CYS A 164 -4.32 6.03 -5.68
C CYS A 164 -5.02 4.95 -4.86
N TYR A 165 -6.31 4.70 -5.11
CA TYR A 165 -7.05 3.61 -4.47
C TYR A 165 -6.51 2.23 -4.84
N VAL A 166 -6.16 2.00 -6.11
CA VAL A 166 -5.51 0.76 -6.56
C VAL A 166 -4.14 0.59 -5.90
N PHE A 167 -3.33 1.65 -5.83
CA PHE A 167 -2.04 1.62 -5.12
C PHE A 167 -2.21 1.32 -3.63
N PHE A 168 -3.20 1.91 -2.98
CA PHE A 168 -3.51 1.65 -1.57
C PHE A 168 -3.81 0.17 -1.33
N LEU A 169 -4.69 -0.44 -2.15
CA LEU A 169 -5.04 -1.85 -2.03
C LEU A 169 -3.86 -2.78 -2.33
N MET A 170 -3.09 -2.46 -3.38
CA MET A 170 -1.94 -3.28 -3.79
C MET A 170 -0.84 -3.27 -2.72
N LEU A 171 -0.41 -2.10 -2.26
CA LEU A 171 0.64 -1.99 -1.25
C LEU A 171 0.15 -2.48 0.12
N GLY A 172 -1.13 -2.24 0.43
CA GLY A 172 -1.78 -2.75 1.63
C GLY A 172 -1.80 -4.28 1.70
N THR A 173 -2.10 -4.96 0.59
CA THR A 173 -2.10 -6.43 0.54
C THR A 173 -0.69 -7.00 0.67
N VAL A 174 0.30 -6.46 -0.05
CA VAL A 174 1.71 -6.86 0.09
C VAL A 174 2.18 -6.74 1.53
N SER A 175 1.90 -5.60 2.17
CA SER A 175 2.24 -5.34 3.57
C SER A 175 1.58 -6.32 4.53
N PHE A 176 0.29 -6.63 4.32
CA PHE A 176 -0.44 -7.58 5.14
C PHE A 176 0.16 -8.99 5.07
N PHE A 177 0.44 -9.48 3.85
CA PHE A 177 1.04 -10.80 3.66
C PHE A 177 2.47 -10.88 4.21
N ALA A 178 3.29 -9.84 4.02
CA ALA A 178 4.64 -9.79 4.58
C ALA A 178 4.60 -9.83 6.11
N SER A 179 3.72 -9.01 6.73
CA SER A 179 3.54 -8.96 8.18
C SER A 179 2.99 -10.27 8.74
N LEU A 180 2.04 -10.92 8.05
CA LEU A 180 1.48 -12.22 8.46
C LEU A 180 2.54 -13.33 8.48
N ASN A 181 3.37 -13.42 7.43
CA ASN A 181 4.44 -14.42 7.38
C ASN A 181 5.48 -14.17 8.47
N PHE A 182 5.84 -12.92 8.71
CA PHE A 182 6.76 -12.53 9.78
C PHE A 182 6.22 -12.89 11.18
N VAL A 183 4.95 -12.56 11.46
CA VAL A 183 4.29 -12.89 12.73
C VAL A 183 4.26 -14.40 12.94
N ARG A 184 3.86 -15.18 11.93
CA ARG A 184 3.88 -16.65 12.01
C ARG A 184 5.28 -17.18 12.30
N TYR A 185 6.31 -16.65 11.63
CA TYR A 185 7.68 -17.04 11.84
C TYR A 185 8.13 -16.80 13.30
N ILE A 186 7.86 -15.62 13.87
CA ILE A 186 8.22 -15.33 15.25
C ILE A 186 7.52 -16.27 16.23
N TYR A 187 6.20 -16.42 16.13
CA TYR A 187 5.41 -17.19 17.09
C TYR A 187 5.66 -18.71 17.03
N VAL A 188 6.11 -19.24 15.88
CA VAL A 188 6.51 -20.65 15.78
C VAL A 188 7.86 -20.88 16.48
N ASN A 189 8.83 -19.99 16.29
CA ASN A 189 10.17 -20.15 16.85
C ASN A 189 10.23 -19.83 18.35
N LEU A 190 9.42 -18.89 18.85
CA LEU A 190 9.38 -18.52 20.28
C LEU A 190 8.87 -19.63 21.22
N LYS A 191 8.29 -20.70 20.69
CA LYS A 191 7.84 -21.88 21.47
C LYS A 191 8.91 -22.96 21.62
N MET A 192 10.04 -22.81 20.93
CA MET A 192 11.13 -23.79 20.92
C MET A 192 12.19 -23.54 22.01
N ASP A 193 12.07 -22.41 22.74
CA ASP A 193 12.83 -22.09 23.96
C ASP A 193 11.91 -22.17 25.19
#